data_AF-A0A4Q3JH83-F1
#
_entry.id   AF-A0A4Q3JH83-F1
#
_cell.length_a   1.000
_cell.length_b   1.000
_cell.length_c   1.000
_cell.angle_alpha   90.00
_cell.angle_beta   90.00
_cell.angle_gamma   90.00
#
_symmetry.space_group_name_H-M   'P 1'
#
loop_
_entity.id
_entity.type
_entity.pdbx_description
1 polymer ?
#
loop_
_entity_poly.entity_id
_entity_poly.type
_entity_poly.pdbx_seq_one_letter_code
_entity_poly.pdbx_strand_id
1 'polypeptide(L)' 'MNQAPPRISIVIPVYNEEPLLRAAAVDLRERLAPLGWSYEVILAENG' A
#
# COMPACT_ATOMS: atom_id res chain seq x y z
N MET A 1 -5.90 -14.93 16.00
CA MET A 1 -4.81 -15.25 15.06
C MET A 1 -3.83 -14.10 15.12
N ASN A 2 -2.66 -14.30 15.72
CA ASN A 2 -1.67 -13.24 15.88
C ASN A 2 -0.91 -13.10 14.55
N GLN A 3 -1.35 -12.18 13.67
CA GLN A 3 -0.60 -11.87 12.45
C GLN A 3 0.74 -11.27 12.88
N ALA A 4 1.86 -11.83 12.40
CA ALA A 4 3.17 -11.25 12.64
C ALA A 4 3.17 -9.78 12.16
N PRO A 5 3.81 -8.85 12.90
CA PRO A 5 3.82 -7.44 12.53
C PRO A 5 4.43 -7.27 11.12
N PRO A 6 3.91 -6.32 10.31
CA PRO A 6 4.41 -6.09 8.96
C PRO A 6 5.89 -5.74 9.00
N ARG A 7 6.67 -6.34 8.09
CA ARG A 7 8.11 -6.06 7.99
C ARG A 7 8.37 -4.73 7.28
N ILE A 8 7.40 -4.25 6.51
CA ILE A 8 7.53 -3.11 5.61
C ILE A 8 6.24 -2.29 5.68
N SER A 9 6.34 -0.99 5.95
CA SER A 9 5.24 -0.05 5.84
C SER A 9 5.50 0.86 4.63
N ILE A 10 4.61 0.82 3.64
CA ILE A 10 4.68 1.63 2.42
C ILE A 10 3.73 2.81 2.60
N VAL A 11 4.28 4.01 2.80
CA VAL A 11 3.49 5.24 2.96
C VAL A 11 3.42 5.96 1.62
N ILE A 12 2.21 6.15 1.10
CA ILE A 12 1.95 6.85 -0.16
C ILE A 12 1.25 8.17 0.19
N PRO A 13 1.92 9.33 0.02
CA PRO A 13 1.25 10.61 0.17
C PRO A 13 0.28 10.81 -0.99
N VAL A 14 -0.96 11.19 -0.68
CA VAL A 14 -2.04 11.40 -1.64
C VAL A 14 -2.35 12.88 -1.73
N TYR A 15 -2.38 13.39 -2.96
CA TYR A 15 -2.86 14.73 -3.26
C TYR A 15 -3.83 14.66 -4.45
N ASN A 16 -5.10 15.04 -4.25
CA ASN A 16 -6.05 15.47 -5.28
C ASN A 16 -6.36 14.52 -6.49
N GLU A 17 -5.80 13.30 -6.57
CA GLU A 17 -5.90 12.39 -7.74
C GLU A 17 -6.57 11.03 -7.41
N GLU A 18 -7.79 11.05 -6.87
CA GLU A 18 -8.55 9.85 -6.44
C GLU A 18 -8.62 8.69 -7.48
N PRO A 19 -8.78 8.93 -8.81
CA PRO A 19 -8.92 7.83 -9.77
C PRO A 19 -7.60 7.08 -10.01
N LEU A 20 -6.48 7.81 -10.08
CA LEU A 20 -5.16 7.21 -10.33
C LEU A 20 -4.69 6.40 -9.12
N LEU A 21 -5.03 6.85 -7.92
CA LEU A 21 -4.63 6.21 -6.68
C LEU A 21 -5.11 4.77 -6.55
N ARG A 22 -6.37 4.50 -6.94
CA ARG A 22 -6.93 3.14 -6.89
C ARG A 22 -6.17 2.20 -7.82
N ALA A 23 -5.91 2.62 -9.06
CA ALA A 23 -5.17 1.81 -10.03
C ALA A 23 -3.75 1.54 -9.53
N ALA A 24 -3.05 2.57 -9.05
CA ALA A 24 -1.70 2.44 -8.50
C ALA A 24 -1.64 1.47 -7.29
N ALA A 25 -2.64 1.51 -6.40
CA ALA A 25 -2.71 0.59 -5.25
C ALA A 25 -2.95 -0.88 -5.68
N VAL A 26 -3.81 -1.11 -6.69
CA VAL A 26 -4.03 -2.45 -7.25
C VAL A 26 -2.76 -2.98 -7.89
N ASP A 27 -2.14 -2.18 -8.77
CA ASP A 27 -0.92 -2.54 -9.48
C ASP A 27 0.24 -2.83 -8.52
N LEU A 28 0.39 -2.00 -7.47
CA LEU A 28 1.41 -2.20 -6.44
C LEU A 28 1.20 -3.54 -5.72
N ARG A 29 -0.03 -3.83 -5.28
CA ARG A 29 -0.35 -5.09 -4.59
C ARG A 29 -0.04 -6.30 -5.47
N GLU A 30 -0.42 -6.26 -6.75
CA GLU A 30 -0.18 -7.35 -7.70
C GLU A 30 1.31 -7.58 -7.94
N ARG A 31 2.10 -6.51 -8.04
CA ARG A 31 3.56 -6.60 -8.21
C ARG A 31 4.28 -7.09 -6.95
N LEU A 32 3.75 -6.82 -5.77
CA LEU A 32 4.34 -7.27 -4.50
C LEU A 32 3.95 -8.71 -4.13
N ALA A 33 2.83 -9.23 -4.66
CA ALA A 33 2.35 -10.57 -4.34
C ALA A 33 3.39 -11.70 -4.52
N PRO A 34 4.20 -11.73 -5.62
CA PRO A 34 5.21 -12.76 -5.80
C PRO A 34 6.37 -12.72 -4.79
N LEU A 35 6.56 -11.59 -4.09
CA LEU A 35 7.66 -11.43 -3.13
C LEU A 35 7.37 -12.08 -1.77
N GLY A 36 6.10 -12.39 -1.47
CA GLY A 36 5.69 -13.04 -0.23
C GLY A 36 5.97 -12.22 1.04
N TRP A 37 6.20 -10.91 0.90
CA TRP A 37 6.49 -10.03 2.04
C TRP A 37 5.23 -9.73 2.84
N SER A 38 5.39 -9.65 4.16
CA SER A 38 4.38 -9.03 5.02
C SER A 38 4.60 -7.53 4.99
N TYR A 39 3.62 -6.80 4.45
CA TYR A 39 3.65 -5.35 4.33
C TYR A 39 2.27 -4.74 4.60
N GLU A 40 2.27 -3.45 4.91
CA GLU A 40 1.07 -2.61 4.92
C GLU A 40 1.25 -1.44 3.94
N VAL A 41 0.13 -0.94 3.40
CA VAL A 41 0.10 0.27 2.56
C VAL A 41 -0.74 1.30 3.27
N ILE A 42 -0.14 2.45 3.56
CA ILE A 42 -0.79 3.57 4.24
C ILE A 42 -0.94 4.69 3.22
N LEU A 43 -2.19 5.05 2.91
CA LEU A 43 -2.51 6.20 2.08
C LEU A 43 -2.63 7.41 3.01
N ALA A 44 -1.70 8.36 2.89
CA ALA A 44 -1.63 9.53 3.74
C ALA A 44 -2.08 10.76 2.94
N GLU A 45 -3.32 11.20 3.16
CA GLU A 45 -3.77 12.51 2.68
C GLU A 45 -3.27 13.59 3.62
N ASN A 46 -2.67 14.65 3.07
CA ASN A 46 -2.32 15.82 3.87
C ASN A 46 -3.58 16.69 4.05
N GLY A 47 -4.22 16.55 5.22
CA GLY A 47 -5.34 17.38 5.69
C GLY A 47 -5.10 17.83 7.13
#